data_AF-A0AAD5MSJ5-F1
#
_entry.id   AF-A0AAD5MSJ5-F1
#
_cell.length_a   1.000
_cell.length_b   1.000
_cell.length_c   1.000
_cell.angle_alpha   90.00
_cell.angle_beta   90.00
_cell.angle_gamma   90.00
#
_symmetry.space_group_name_H-M   'P 1'
#
loop_
_entity.id
_entity.type
_entity.pdbx_description
1 polymer ?
#
loop_
_entity_poly.entity_id
_entity_poly.type
_entity_poly.pdbx_seq_one_letter_code
_entity_poly.pdbx_strand_id
1 'polypeptide(L)'
;MCEHPLCCHLMKARQVSKAASMLDCREPIDFYKVFMRGDQQVIVQQTNVYGKHMFSRWNDMDIEEMKRFLALCMQVTIAMFPRIKNY
;
A
#
# COMPACT_ATOMS: atom_id res chain seq x y z
N MET A 1 9.71 14.14 11.38
CA MET A 1 8.82 15.11 10.71
C MET A 1 9.70 15.94 9.79
N CYS A 2 9.35 16.10 8.51
CA CYS A 2 10.25 16.71 7.52
C CYS A 2 10.00 18.23 7.47
N GLU A 3 10.92 19.03 8.00
CA GLU A 3 10.77 20.49 8.17
C GLU A 3 11.14 21.31 6.92
N HIS A 4 11.36 20.66 5.78
CA HIS A 4 11.77 21.37 4.57
C HIS A 4 10.55 21.93 3.81
N PRO A 5 10.48 23.24 3.51
CA PRO A 5 9.33 23.86 2.83
C PRO A 5 8.94 23.19 1.49
N LEU A 6 9.93 22.73 0.71
CA LEU A 6 9.70 21.97 -0.53
C LEU A 6 8.97 20.64 -0.28
N CYS A 7 9.27 19.96 0.83
CA CYS A 7 8.60 18.70 1.20
C CYS A 7 7.13 18.95 1.53
N CYS A 8 6.84 20.03 2.27
CA CYS A 8 5.47 20.43 2.61
C CYS A 8 4.63 20.79 1.36
N HIS A 9 5.22 21.51 0.40
CA HIS A 9 4.55 21.84 -0.86
C HIS A 9 4.29 20.61 -1.73
N LEU A 10 5.25 19.68 -1.83
CA LEU A 10 5.08 18.43 -2.56
C LEU A 10 4.01 17.52 -1.91
N MET A 11 3.96 17.45 -0.57
CA MET A 11 2.91 16.71 0.13
C MET A 11 1.52 17.31 -0.09
N LYS A 12 1.38 18.64 -0.03
CA LYS A 12 0.10 19.32 -0.34
C LYS A 12 -0.33 19.12 -1.79
N ALA A 13 0.59 19.27 -2.75
CA ALA A 13 0.29 19.05 -4.17
C ALA A 13 -0.17 17.60 -4.43
N ARG A 14 0.48 16.62 -3.78
CA ARG A 14 0.08 15.21 -3.85
C ARG A 14 -1.31 14.96 -3.26
N GLN A 15 -1.65 15.62 -2.14
CA GLN A 15 -2.99 15.54 -1.54
C GLN A 15 -4.07 16.14 -2.45
N VAL A 16 -3.83 17.31 -3.04
CA VAL A 16 -4.76 17.96 -3.97
C VAL A 16 -4.98 17.10 -5.23
N SER A 17 -3.92 16.51 -5.78
CA SER A 17 -4.01 15.58 -6.92
C SER A 17 -4.83 14.33 -6.58
N LYS A 18 -4.62 13.72 -5.40
CA LYS A 18 -5.44 12.59 -4.94
C LYS A 18 -6.90 13.01 -4.78
N ALA A 19 -7.19 14.18 -4.23
CA ALA A 19 -8.55 14.69 -4.05
C ALA A 19 -9.31 14.86 -5.37
N ALA A 20 -8.65 15.40 -6.40
CA ALA A 20 -9.25 15.50 -7.73
C ALA A 20 -9.58 14.11 -8.32
N SER A 21 -8.67 13.14 -8.18
CA SER A 21 -8.91 11.77 -8.68
C SER A 21 -9.98 10.98 -7.92
N MET A 22 -10.37 11.43 -6.72
CA MET A 22 -11.43 10.79 -5.94
C MET A 22 -12.83 11.13 -6.46
N LEU A 23 -12.99 12.18 -7.27
CA LEU A 23 -14.26 12.58 -7.86
C LEU A 23 -14.79 11.56 -8.89
N ASP A 24 -13.91 10.77 -9.49
CA ASP A 24 -14.26 9.74 -10.47
C ASP A 24 -14.50 8.35 -9.86
N CYS A 25 -14.26 8.18 -8.56
CA CYS A 25 -14.43 6.90 -7.88
C CYS A 25 -15.91 6.55 -7.72
N ARG A 26 -16.29 5.31 -8.08
CA ARG A 26 -17.68 4.83 -7.98
C ARG A 26 -17.82 3.65 -7.02
N GLU A 27 -16.79 2.82 -6.93
CA GLU A 27 -16.77 1.64 -6.08
C GLU A 27 -15.73 1.79 -4.96
N PRO A 28 -15.90 1.11 -3.81
CA PRO A 28 -14.92 1.16 -2.71
C PRO A 28 -13.47 0.84 -3.14
N ILE A 29 -13.32 -0.05 -4.13
CA ILE A 29 -12.00 -0.42 -4.66
C ILE A 29 -11.31 0.73 -5.42
N ASP A 30 -12.06 1.67 -5.97
CA ASP A 30 -11.48 2.81 -6.71
C ASP A 30 -10.76 3.76 -5.76
N PHE A 31 -11.36 4.02 -4.59
CA PHE A 31 -10.72 4.79 -3.52
C PHE A 31 -9.44 4.11 -3.02
N TYR A 32 -9.45 2.78 -2.86
CA TYR A 32 -8.26 2.03 -2.50
C TYR A 32 -7.16 2.15 -3.56
N LYS A 33 -7.50 2.03 -4.85
CA LYS A 33 -6.55 2.21 -5.96
C LYS A 33 -5.94 3.61 -5.96
N VAL A 34 -6.73 4.65 -5.70
CA VAL A 34 -6.23 6.04 -5.59
C VAL A 34 -5.33 6.20 -4.36
N PHE A 35 -5.71 5.62 -3.22
CA PHE A 35 -4.92 5.65 -2.00
C PHE A 35 -3.53 5.03 -2.21
N MET A 36 -3.48 3.83 -2.79
CA MET A 36 -2.25 3.04 -3.02
C MET A 36 -1.43 3.50 -4.23
N ARG A 37 -1.95 4.43 -5.05
CA ARG A 37 -1.30 4.86 -6.28
C ARG A 37 0.10 5.44 -5.99
N GLY A 38 1.11 4.78 -6.54
CA GLY A 38 2.53 5.12 -6.40
C GLY A 38 3.23 4.47 -5.20
N ASP A 39 2.54 4.30 -4.07
CA ASP A 39 3.14 3.74 -2.85
C ASP A 39 3.33 2.22 -2.94
N GLN A 40 2.48 1.52 -3.72
CA GLN A 40 2.55 0.07 -3.91
C GLN A 40 3.92 -0.44 -4.42
N GLN A 41 4.60 0.34 -5.28
CA GLN A 41 5.91 -0.06 -5.83
C GLN A 41 6.99 -0.01 -4.75
N VAL A 42 6.99 1.04 -3.94
CA VAL A 42 7.96 1.22 -2.85
C VAL A 42 7.77 0.12 -1.82
N ILE A 43 6.52 -0.18 -1.45
CA ILE A 43 6.20 -1.23 -0.50
C ILE A 43 6.75 -2.58 -0.99
N VAL A 44 6.43 -2.99 -2.21
CA VAL A 44 6.93 -4.25 -2.80
C VAL A 44 8.45 -4.31 -2.81
N GLN A 45 9.10 -3.23 -3.25
CA GLN A 45 10.56 -3.18 -3.31
C GLN A 45 11.18 -3.35 -1.92
N GLN A 46 10.71 -2.61 -0.92
CA GLN A 46 11.26 -2.68 0.43
C GLN A 46 10.95 -4.02 1.10
N THR A 47 9.76 -4.60 0.86
CA THR A 47 9.41 -5.94 1.31
C THR A 47 10.36 -6.99 0.75
N ASN A 48 10.69 -6.94 -0.55
CA ASN A 48 11.63 -7.89 -1.15
C ASN A 48 13.06 -7.70 -0.66
N VAL A 49 13.52 -6.46 -0.45
CA VAL A 49 14.83 -6.19 0.17
C VAL A 49 14.93 -6.84 1.55
N TYR A 50 13.92 -6.61 2.40
CA TYR A 50 13.88 -7.19 3.73
C TYR A 50 13.77 -8.73 3.67
N GLY A 51 12.90 -9.26 2.81
CA GLY A 51 12.67 -10.68 2.65
C GLY A 51 13.92 -11.45 2.27
N LYS A 52 14.68 -10.95 1.27
CA LYS A 52 15.98 -11.52 0.87
C LYS A 52 17.02 -11.49 1.99
N HIS A 53 17.02 -10.44 2.80
CA HIS A 53 17.94 -10.31 3.92
C HIS A 53 17.62 -11.32 5.04
N MET A 54 16.33 -11.56 5.31
CA MET A 54 15.91 -12.39 6.45
C MET A 54 15.74 -13.86 6.11
N PHE A 55 15.41 -14.20 4.86
CA PHE A 55 15.04 -15.55 4.45
C PHE A 55 15.82 -15.98 3.21
N SER A 56 16.62 -17.04 3.36
CA SER A 56 17.49 -17.56 2.29
C SER A 56 16.75 -18.12 1.06
N ARG A 57 15.46 -18.41 1.20
CA ARG A 57 14.58 -18.90 0.12
C ARG A 57 13.45 -17.92 -0.20
N TRP A 58 13.67 -16.63 0.02
CA TRP A 58 12.68 -15.61 -0.33
C TRP A 58 12.45 -15.60 -1.84
N ASN A 59 11.20 -15.72 -2.25
CA ASN A 59 10.78 -15.48 -3.62
C ASN A 59 10.27 -14.03 -3.70
N ASP A 60 10.75 -13.30 -4.71
CA ASP A 60 10.33 -11.92 -4.90
C ASP A 60 8.82 -11.84 -5.10
N MET A 61 8.21 -10.95 -4.31
CA MET A 61 6.80 -10.61 -4.42
C MET A 61 6.58 -9.60 -5.53
N ASP A 62 5.51 -9.74 -6.29
CA ASP A 62 5.06 -8.73 -7.25
C ASP A 62 3.93 -7.82 -6.72
N ILE A 63 3.55 -6.81 -7.52
CA ILE A 63 2.51 -5.84 -7.13
C ILE A 63 1.14 -6.52 -6.98
N GLU A 64 0.82 -7.51 -7.81
CA GLU A 64 -0.48 -8.19 -7.75
C GLU A 64 -0.57 -9.12 -6.54
N GLU A 65 0.53 -9.81 -6.20
CA GLU A 65 0.64 -10.58 -4.97
C GLU A 65 0.48 -9.71 -3.72
N MET A 66 1.14 -8.54 -3.68
CA MET A 66 0.97 -7.60 -2.56
C MET A 66 -0.46 -7.07 -2.46
N LYS A 67 -1.13 -6.77 -3.58
CA LYS A 67 -2.55 -6.36 -3.57
C LYS A 67 -3.45 -7.47 -3.04
N ARG A 68 -3.24 -8.73 -3.45
CA ARG A 68 -4.00 -9.88 -2.96
C ARG A 68 -3.79 -10.06 -1.45
N PHE A 69 -2.55 -9.94 -0.98
CA PHE A 69 -2.23 -10.01 0.44
C PHE A 69 -2.97 -8.93 1.24
N LEU A 70 -2.94 -7.67 0.80
CA LEU A 70 -3.65 -6.58 1.46
C LEU A 70 -5.18 -6.78 1.45
N ALA A 71 -5.73 -7.29 0.35
CA ALA A 71 -7.15 -7.63 0.26
C ALA A 71 -7.53 -8.72 1.29
N LEU A 72 -6.69 -9.75 1.47
CA LEU A 72 -6.88 -10.77 2.50
C LEU A 72 -6.83 -10.16 3.91
N CYS A 73 -5.87 -9.27 4.20
CA CYS A 73 -5.80 -8.58 5.50
C CYS A 73 -7.09 -7.79 5.81
N MET A 74 -7.67 -7.13 4.80
CA MET A 74 -8.93 -6.41 4.96
C MET A 74 -10.09 -7.36 5.25
N GLN A 75 -10.18 -8.48 4.52
CA GLN A 75 -11.21 -9.50 4.76
C GLN A 75 -11.11 -10.13 6.15
N VAL A 76 -9.89 -10.43 6.60
CA VAL A 76 -9.63 -10.96 7.95
C VAL A 76 -10.08 -9.99 9.04
N THR A 77 -9.90 -8.68 8.81
CA THR A 77 -10.38 -7.63 9.72
C THR A 77 -11.91 -7.61 9.79
N ILE A 78 -12.59 -7.76 8.66
CA ILE A 78 -14.06 -7.79 8.57
C ILE A 78 -14.62 -9.06 9.23
N ALA A 79 -13.98 -10.21 9.02
CA ALA A 79 -14.41 -11.49 9.57
C ALA A 79 -13.99 -11.72 11.04
N MET A 80 -13.32 -10.74 11.68
CA MET A 80 -12.78 -10.83 13.04
C MET A 80 -11.99 -12.12 13.31
N PHE A 81 -11.19 -12.60 12.35
CA PHE A 81 -10.35 -13.77 12.61
C PHE A 81 -9.25 -13.41 13.62
N PRO A 82 -9.21 -14.01 14.83
CA PRO A 82 -8.42 -13.44 15.90
C PRO A 82 -6.90 -13.57 15.73
N ARG A 83 -6.37 -14.30 14.73
CA ARG A 83 -4.92 -14.58 14.64
C ARG A 83 -4.45 -14.76 13.20
N ILE A 84 -3.87 -13.69 12.64
CA ILE A 84 -3.06 -13.68 11.39
C ILE A 84 -1.74 -14.48 11.52
N LYS A 85 -1.39 -14.95 12.73
CA LYS A 85 -0.13 -15.66 13.01
C LYS A 85 0.13 -16.94 12.21
N ASN A 86 -0.85 -17.45 11.45
CA ASN A 86 -0.79 -18.74 10.77
C ASN A 86 -0.86 -18.65 9.24
N TYR A 87 -0.76 -17.45 8.65
CA TYR A 87 -0.70 -17.27 7.19
C TYR A 87 0.71 -16.90 6.74
#